data_AF-M1EH09-F1
#
_entry.id   AF-M1EH09-F1
#
_cell.length_a   1.000
_cell.length_b   1.000
_cell.length_c   1.000
_cell.angle_alpha   90.00
_cell.angle_beta   90.00
_cell.angle_gamma   90.00
#
_symmetry.space_group_name_H-M   'P 1'
#
loop_
_entity.id
_entity.type
_entity.pdbx_description
1 polymer ?
#
loop_
_entity_poly.entity_id
_entity_poly.type
_entity_poly.pdbx_seq_one_letter_code
_entity_poly.pdbx_strand_id
1 'polypeptide(L)'
;RMCRSLRQEDRALNQYPALYYPELYILKGGYRDFFPEYTELCEPQSYCPMHHQDHKAELLRCRSQSKAWEGERQLQEQIALLVKDVSP
;
A
#
# COMPACT_ATOMS: atom_id res chain seq x y z
N ARG A 1 7.00 -0.21 -0.68
CA ARG A 1 6.38 0.65 -1.71
C ARG A 1 5.34 1.57 -1.08
N MET A 2 4.36 1.04 -0.34
CA MET A 2 3.32 1.82 0.36
C MET A 2 3.83 3.04 1.15
N CYS A 3 4.78 2.89 2.07
CA CYS A 3 5.30 4.02 2.88
C CYS A 3 5.85 5.18 2.01
N ARG A 4 6.53 4.87 0.91
CA ARG A 4 7.04 5.89 -0.03
C ARG A 4 5.90 6.57 -0.78
N SER A 5 4.92 5.79 -1.25
CA SER A 5 3.74 6.32 -1.95
C SER A 5 2.94 7.25 -1.05
N LEU A 6 2.68 6.88 0.21
CA LEU A 6 2.00 7.75 1.17
C LEU A 6 2.75 9.08 1.37
N ARG A 7 4.07 9.03 1.50
CA ARG A 7 4.89 10.25 1.63
C ARG A 7 4.85 11.12 0.37
N GLN A 8 4.79 10.51 -0.82
CA GLN A 8 4.66 11.26 -2.07
C GLN A 8 3.32 11.99 -2.14
N GLU A 9 2.23 11.33 -1.78
CA GLU A 9 0.90 11.96 -1.71
C GLU A 9 0.85 13.08 -0.66
N ASP A 10 1.35 12.85 0.55
CA ASP A 10 1.42 13.85 1.60
C ASP A 10 2.19 15.10 1.15
N ARG A 11 3.28 14.91 0.38
CA ARG A 11 4.03 16.02 -0.22
C ARG A 11 3.28 16.74 -1.34
N ALA A 12 2.52 16.02 -2.17
CA ALA A 12 1.75 16.62 -3.25
C ALA A 12 0.62 17.53 -2.73
N LEU A 13 0.10 17.22 -1.54
CA LEU A 13 -1.01 17.95 -0.91
C LEU A 13 -0.57 19.14 -0.04
N ASN A 14 0.73 19.25 0.27
CA ASN A 14 1.23 20.23 1.24
C ASN A 14 2.29 21.17 0.64
N GLN A 15 2.31 22.42 1.12
CA GLN A 15 3.43 23.32 0.86
C GLN A 15 4.65 22.90 1.69
N TYR A 16 5.78 22.75 1.03
CA TYR A 16 7.03 22.41 1.70
C TYR A 16 7.38 23.45 2.79
N PRO A 17 7.79 23.04 4.01
CA PRO A 17 8.14 21.68 4.44
C PRO A 17 7.00 20.90 5.14
N ALA A 18 5.78 21.43 5.21
CA ALA A 18 4.67 20.83 5.96
C ALA A 18 4.35 19.39 5.50
N LEU A 19 3.89 18.58 6.46
CA LEU A 19 3.47 17.19 6.30
C LEU A 19 2.35 16.88 7.30
N TYR A 20 1.39 16.05 6.90
CA TYR A 20 0.43 15.46 7.84
C TYR A 20 1.06 14.30 8.63
N TYR A 21 1.92 13.52 7.98
CA TYR A 21 2.58 12.36 8.57
C TYR A 21 4.11 12.56 8.57
N PRO A 22 4.65 13.42 9.45
CA PRO A 22 6.08 13.74 9.47
C PRO A 22 6.95 12.52 9.79
N GLU A 23 6.48 11.66 10.70
CA GLU A 23 7.19 10.48 11.17
C GLU A 23 6.54 9.20 10.63
N LEU A 24 7.29 8.43 9.84
CA LEU A 24 6.83 7.16 9.27
C LEU A 24 7.90 6.10 9.49
N TYR A 25 7.49 4.94 9.99
CA TYR A 25 8.37 3.82 10.28
C TYR A 25 7.92 2.55 9.57
N ILE A 26 8.84 1.62 9.41
CA ILE A 26 8.57 0.27 8.90
C ILE A 26 9.01 -0.71 9.97
N LEU A 27 8.11 -1.60 10.37
CA LEU A 27 8.42 -2.67 11.30
C LEU A 27 9.42 -3.64 10.68
N LYS A 28 10.62 -3.72 11.25
CA LYS A 28 11.67 -4.67 10.81
C LYS A 28 11.18 -6.10 11.06
N GLY A 29 11.38 -7.00 10.10
CA GLY A 29 10.90 -8.39 10.20
C GLY A 29 9.40 -8.57 9.94
N GLY A 30 8.62 -7.49 10.03
CA GLY A 30 7.18 -7.50 9.81
C GLY A 30 6.44 -8.35 10.83
N TYR A 31 5.19 -8.70 10.51
CA TYR A 31 4.34 -9.46 11.43
C TYR A 31 4.88 -10.86 11.76
N ARG A 32 5.66 -11.47 10.84
CA ARG A 32 6.27 -12.79 11.04
C ARG A 32 7.21 -12.83 12.26
N ASP A 33 8.04 -11.80 12.41
CA ASP A 33 9.02 -11.74 13.50
C ASP A 33 8.38 -11.15 14.77
N PHE A 34 7.35 -10.30 14.63
CA PHE A 34 6.60 -9.70 15.74
C PHE A 34 5.70 -10.70 16.48
N PHE A 35 4.95 -11.52 15.74
CA PHE A 35 3.95 -12.45 16.30
C PHE A 35 4.48 -13.37 17.42
N PRO A 36 5.61 -14.09 17.26
CA PRO A 36 6.08 -15.01 18.30
C PRO A 36 6.61 -14.29 19.56
N GLU A 37 7.04 -13.03 19.44
CA GLU A 37 7.58 -12.26 20.57
C GLU A 37 6.47 -11.57 21.37
N TYR A 38 5.37 -11.17 20.72
CA TYR A 38 4.31 -10.34 21.32
C TYR A 38 2.91 -10.87 20.95
N THR A 39 2.68 -12.17 21.08
CA THR A 39 1.42 -12.83 20.69
C THR A 39 0.20 -12.23 21.39
N GLU A 40 0.34 -11.79 22.64
CA GLU A 40 -0.69 -11.15 23.44
C GLU A 40 -1.16 -9.79 22.90
N LEU A 41 -0.37 -9.16 22.01
CA LEU A 41 -0.73 -7.92 21.32
C LEU A 41 -1.40 -8.15 19.96
N CYS A 42 -1.59 -9.42 19.56
CA CYS A 42 -2.16 -9.79 18.28
C CYS A 42 -3.64 -10.22 18.42
N GLU A 43 -4.50 -9.75 17.51
CA GLU A 43 -5.91 -10.14 17.45
C GLU A 43 -6.32 -10.53 16.01
N PRO A 44 -6.72 -11.80 15.76
CA PRO A 44 -6.63 -12.94 16.67
C PRO A 44 -5.17 -13.30 17.03
N GLN A 45 -4.97 -14.08 18.10
CA GLN A 45 -3.65 -14.61 18.49
C GLN A 45 -3.18 -15.72 17.54
N SER A 46 -3.15 -15.45 16.24
CA SER A 46 -2.72 -16.35 15.20
C SER A 46 -1.89 -15.63 14.14
N TYR A 47 -1.13 -16.43 13.38
CA TYR A 47 -0.39 -15.94 12.23
C TYR A 47 -0.72 -16.80 11.00
N CYS A 48 -1.27 -16.15 9.97
CA CYS A 48 -1.51 -16.75 8.67
C CYS A 48 -0.49 -16.21 7.64
N PRO A 49 0.48 -17.03 7.19
CA PRO A 49 1.42 -16.63 6.16
C PRO A 49 0.71 -16.38 4.82
N MET A 50 1.25 -15.46 4.02
CA MET A 50 0.69 -15.14 2.70
C MET A 50 0.52 -16.37 1.78
N HIS A 51 1.40 -17.38 1.86
CA HIS A 51 1.35 -18.60 1.05
C HIS A 51 0.69 -19.79 1.75
N HIS A 52 -0.20 -19.54 2.72
CA HIS A 52 -0.94 -20.60 3.41
C HIS A 52 -1.75 -21.45 2.40
N GLN A 53 -1.82 -22.76 2.62
CA GLN A 53 -2.41 -23.68 1.64
C GLN A 53 -3.89 -23.40 1.38
N ASP A 54 -4.62 -23.04 2.44
CA ASP A 54 -6.06 -22.81 2.39
C ASP A 54 -6.45 -21.52 1.65
N HIS A 55 -5.52 -20.56 1.52
CA HIS A 55 -5.80 -19.22 0.97
C HIS A 55 -5.18 -18.97 -0.41
N LYS A 56 -4.74 -20.01 -1.12
CA LYS A 56 -4.14 -19.87 -2.46
C LYS A 56 -5.06 -19.16 -3.46
N ALA A 57 -6.36 -19.48 -3.44
CA ALA A 57 -7.34 -18.87 -4.33
C ALA A 57 -7.51 -17.37 -4.07
N GLU A 58 -7.56 -16.99 -2.80
CA GLU A 58 -7.66 -15.59 -2.37
C GLU A 58 -6.41 -14.80 -2.77
N LEU A 59 -5.21 -15.37 -2.60
CA LEU A 59 -3.96 -14.76 -3.02
C LEU A 59 -3.97 -14.44 -4.53
N LEU A 60 -4.43 -15.37 -5.36
CA LEU A 60 -4.52 -15.16 -6.80
C LEU A 60 -5.53 -14.05 -7.15
N ARG A 61 -6.69 -14.04 -6.48
CA ARG A 61 -7.72 -13.01 -6.65
C ARG A 61 -7.21 -11.62 -6.27
N CYS A 62 -6.55 -11.49 -5.10
CA CYS A 62 -6.00 -10.21 -4.67
C CYS A 62 -4.92 -9.71 -5.64
N ARG A 63 -4.06 -10.62 -6.15
CA ARG A 63 -3.03 -10.26 -7.15
C ARG A 63 -3.63 -9.79 -8.47
N SER A 64 -4.70 -10.44 -8.96
CA SER A 64 -5.35 -10.00 -10.20
C SER A 64 -6.03 -8.65 -10.02
N GLN A 65 -6.69 -8.43 -8.88
CA GLN A 65 -7.31 -7.15 -8.53
C GLN A 65 -6.28 -6.02 -8.41
N SER A 66 -5.16 -6.24 -7.73
CA SER A 66 -4.10 -5.22 -7.62
C SER A 66 -3.56 -4.81 -8.99
N LYS A 67 -3.36 -5.76 -9.90
CA LYS A 67 -2.92 -5.47 -11.27
C LYS A 67 -3.97 -4.70 -12.07
N ALA A 68 -5.24 -5.07 -11.94
CA ALA A 68 -6.33 -4.34 -12.60
C ALA A 68 -6.37 -2.88 -12.14
N TRP A 69 -6.28 -2.66 -10.81
CA TRP A 69 -6.27 -1.33 -10.22
C TRP A 69 -5.04 -0.50 -10.63
N GLU A 70 -3.87 -1.13 -10.75
CA GLU A 70 -2.67 -0.47 -11.27
C GLU A 70 -2.87 -0.03 -12.74
N GLY A 71 -3.50 -0.86 -13.57
CA GLY A 71 -3.83 -0.52 -14.96
C GLY A 71 -4.84 0.63 -15.06
N GLU A 72 -5.90 0.60 -14.26
CA GLU A 72 -6.89 1.68 -14.19
C GLU A 72 -6.26 3.02 -13.77
N ARG A 73 -5.37 3.00 -12.77
CA ARG A 73 -4.65 4.19 -12.33
C ARG A 73 -3.77 4.77 -13.44
N GLN A 74 -3.03 3.93 -14.15
CA GLN A 74 -2.19 4.36 -15.27
C GLN A 74 -3.02 4.99 -16.40
N LEU A 75 -4.19 4.42 -16.69
CA LEU A 75 -5.11 4.99 -17.67
C LEU A 75 -5.63 6.36 -17.21
N GLN A 76 -6.01 6.50 -15.93
CA GLN A 76 -6.44 7.78 -15.37
C GLN A 76 -5.34 8.84 -15.43
N GLU A 77 -4.09 8.48 -15.14
CA GLU A 77 -2.95 9.39 -15.27
C GLU A 77 -2.73 9.83 -16.73
N GLN A 78 -2.83 8.90 -17.69
CA GLN A 78 -2.74 9.22 -19.13
C GLN A 78 -3.86 10.14 -19.59
N ILE A 79 -5.11 9.87 -19.17
CA ILE A 79 -6.26 10.73 -19.46
C ILE A 79 -6.04 12.11 -18.85
N ALA A 80 -5.59 12.19 -17.59
CA ALA A 80 -5.35 13.46 -16.91
C ALA A 80 -4.26 14.28 -17.60
N LEU A 81 -3.21 13.66 -18.15
CA LEU A 81 -2.19 14.34 -18.96
C LEU A 81 -2.80 14.89 -20.26
N LEU A 82 -3.54 14.06 -21.00
CA LEU A 82 -4.21 14.48 -22.24
C LEU A 82 -5.19 15.64 -22.03
N VAL A 83 -5.93 15.65 -20.91
CA VAL A 83 -6.87 16.73 -20.57
C VAL A 83 -6.14 18.01 -20.18
N LYS A 84 -4.94 17.92 -19.57
CA LYS A 84 -4.12 19.10 -19.26
C LYS A 84 -3.55 19.76 -20.51
N ASP A 85 -3.22 18.99 -21.55
CA ASP A 85 -2.68 19.51 -22.82
C ASP A 85 -3.74 20.19 -23.71
N VAL A 86 -5.05 20.02 -23.40
CA VAL A 86 -6.18 20.57 -24.17
C VAL A 86 -6.77 21.85 -23.53
N SER A 87 -6.25 22.28 -22.37
CA SER A 87 -6.65 23.56 -21.76
C SER A 87 -5.71 24.69 -22.25
N PRO A 88 -6.22 25.75 -22.90
CA PRO A 88 -5.40 26.87 -23.37
C PRO A 88 -4.81 27.72 -22.24
#